data_AF-A0A955H3Y2-F1
#
_entry.id   AF-A0A955H3Y2-F1
#
_cell.length_a   1.000
_cell.length_b   1.000
_cell.length_c   1.000
_cell.angle_alpha   90.00
_cell.angle_beta   90.00
_cell.angle_gamma   90.00
#
_symmetry.space_group_name_H-M   'P 1'
#
loop_
_entity.id
_entity.type
_entity.pdbx_description
1 polymer ?
#
loop_
_entity_poly.entity_id
_entity_poly.type
_entity_poly.pdbx_seq_one_letter_code
_entity_poly.pdbx_strand_id
1 'polypeptide(L)'
;MGKEKFKNGLIEMGYQVDELHDNWLKIKSYTISSGRFENKNVEIAFDVPADFESTEPHGPHIRPLLFPVNTSSQDPKVRMHGSPLGNDWGHLSRPFPNWKKGHRSVKRYMQYIDHLLEKTL
;
A
#
# COMPACT_ATOMS: atom_id res chain seq x y z
N MET A 1 2.49 4.18 18.54
CA MET A 1 2.80 5.54 18.05
C MET A 1 2.93 5.60 16.53
N GLY A 2 3.67 4.72 15.85
CA GLY A 2 3.79 4.72 14.38
C GLY A 2 2.47 4.54 13.61
N LYS A 3 1.71 3.47 13.92
CA LYS A 3 0.36 3.21 13.35
C LYS A 3 -0.56 4.43 13.45
N GLU A 4 -0.64 5.03 14.63
CA GLU A 4 -1.50 6.19 14.90
C GLU A 4 -1.08 7.43 14.10
N LYS A 5 0.23 7.73 14.04
CA LYS A 5 0.76 8.79 13.17
C LYS A 5 0.38 8.57 11.70
N PHE A 6 0.53 7.34 11.21
CA PHE A 6 0.18 7.00 9.84
C PHE A 6 -1.31 7.18 9.58
N LYS A 7 -2.15 6.66 10.48
CA LYS A 7 -3.61 6.81 10.44
C LYS A 7 -4.02 8.28 10.39
N ASN A 8 -3.48 9.12 11.27
CA ASN A 8 -3.80 10.54 11.31
C ASN A 8 -3.41 11.23 10.00
N GLY A 9 -2.22 10.96 9.46
CA GLY A 9 -1.82 11.51 8.17
C GLY A 9 -2.72 11.07 7.01
N LEU A 10 -3.23 9.83 7.03
CA LEU A 10 -4.22 9.38 6.03
C LEU A 10 -5.56 10.11 6.17
N ILE A 11 -6.03 10.30 7.41
CA ILE A 11 -7.28 11.03 7.69
C ILE A 11 -7.16 12.50 7.29
N GLU A 12 -6.04 13.15 7.58
CA GLU A 12 -5.74 14.54 7.16
C GLU A 12 -5.73 14.69 5.63
N MET A 13 -5.36 13.64 4.91
CA MET A 13 -5.46 13.58 3.45
C MET A 13 -6.89 13.31 2.93
N GLY A 14 -7.85 13.09 3.83
CA GLY A 14 -9.26 12.88 3.49
C GLY A 14 -9.67 11.41 3.29
N TYR A 15 -8.80 10.45 3.61
CA TYR A 15 -9.14 9.03 3.48
C TYR A 15 -9.99 8.53 4.66
N GLN A 16 -10.93 7.65 4.35
CA GLN A 16 -11.60 6.84 5.37
C GLN A 16 -10.73 5.64 5.73
N VAL A 17 -10.26 5.60 6.98
CA VAL A 17 -9.31 4.60 7.45
C VAL A 17 -9.95 3.70 8.50
N ASP A 18 -9.98 2.40 8.22
CA ASP A 18 -10.27 1.37 9.21
C ASP A 18 -8.96 0.87 9.84
N GLU A 19 -9.04 0.53 11.12
CA GLU A 19 -8.03 -0.31 11.75
C GLU A 19 -8.38 -1.77 11.55
N LEU A 20 -7.38 -2.57 11.18
CA LEU A 20 -7.46 -4.02 11.18
C LEU A 20 -6.73 -4.55 12.43
N HIS A 21 -6.38 -5.84 12.43
CA HIS A 21 -5.60 -6.44 13.52
C HIS A 21 -4.18 -5.85 13.61
N ASP A 22 -3.58 -5.87 14.80
CA ASP A 22 -2.20 -5.46 15.04
C ASP A 22 -1.87 -4.05 14.50
N ASN A 23 -0.88 -3.97 13.61
CA ASN A 23 -0.34 -2.75 13.01
C ASN A 23 -1.00 -2.37 11.69
N TRP A 24 -2.06 -3.08 11.30
CA TRP A 24 -2.67 -2.92 9.99
C TRP A 24 -3.70 -1.80 9.93
N LEU A 25 -3.61 -1.01 8.87
CA LEU A 25 -4.55 0.04 8.50
C LEU A 25 -5.09 -0.21 7.10
N LYS A 26 -6.31 0.25 6.83
CA LYS A 26 -6.96 0.05 5.53
C LYS A 26 -7.73 1.29 5.09
N ILE A 27 -7.53 1.71 3.84
CA ILE A 27 -8.35 2.69 3.13
C ILE A 27 -9.50 1.95 2.45
N LYS A 28 -10.75 2.33 2.75
CA LYS A 28 -11.97 1.68 2.21
C LYS A 28 -12.19 1.88 0.71
N SER A 29 -11.77 3.01 0.17
CA SER A 29 -11.98 3.34 -1.23
C SER A 29 -10.85 4.23 -1.71
N TYR A 30 -10.12 3.75 -2.71
CA TYR A 30 -9.06 4.45 -3.39
C TYR A 30 -9.27 4.31 -4.90
N THR A 31 -9.44 5.43 -5.59
CA THR A 31 -9.60 5.45 -7.04
C THR A 31 -8.23 5.65 -7.68
N ILE A 32 -7.83 4.70 -8.54
CA ILE A 32 -6.60 4.84 -9.33
C ILE A 32 -6.82 5.91 -10.40
N SER A 33 -6.01 6.96 -10.38
CA SER A 33 -6.28 8.17 -11.18
C SER A 33 -5.81 8.09 -12.62
N SER A 34 -4.83 7.23 -12.92
CA SER A 34 -4.29 7.08 -14.28
C SER A 34 -3.69 5.70 -14.55
N GLY A 35 -3.28 5.46 -15.80
CA GLY A 35 -2.56 4.24 -16.19
C GLY A 35 -3.47 3.05 -16.49
N ARG A 36 -2.91 1.84 -16.45
CA ARG A 36 -3.62 0.61 -16.89
C ARG A 36 -4.90 0.32 -16.10
N PHE A 37 -4.96 0.78 -14.85
CA PHE A 37 -6.06 0.53 -13.91
C PHE A 37 -6.86 1.79 -13.59
N GLU A 38 -6.79 2.81 -14.43
CA GLU A 38 -7.54 4.04 -14.29
C GLU A 38 -9.03 3.81 -13.99
N ASN A 39 -9.59 4.63 -13.10
CA ASN A 39 -10.98 4.60 -12.63
C ASN A 39 -11.38 3.33 -11.87
N LYS A 40 -10.47 2.40 -11.60
CA LYS A 40 -10.75 1.29 -10.69
C LYS A 40 -10.73 1.78 -9.24
N ASN A 41 -11.75 1.36 -8.49
CA ASN A 41 -11.80 1.50 -7.05
C ASN A 41 -11.21 0.27 -6.40
N VAL A 42 -10.24 0.49 -5.52
CA VAL A 42 -9.59 -0.54 -4.73
C VAL A 42 -9.60 -0.17 -3.25
N GLU A 43 -9.50 -1.18 -2.39
CA GLU A 43 -9.08 -1.04 -1.02
C GLU A 43 -7.56 -1.20 -0.94
N ILE A 44 -6.94 -0.41 -0.07
CA ILE A 44 -5.50 -0.47 0.16
C ILE A 44 -5.26 -0.71 1.65
N ALA A 45 -4.47 -1.71 1.98
CA ALA A 45 -4.05 -1.99 3.34
C ALA A 45 -2.52 -1.87 3.50
N PHE A 46 -2.11 -1.47 4.70
CA PHE A 46 -0.73 -1.21 5.06
C PHE A 46 -0.40 -1.88 6.39
N ASP A 47 0.70 -2.62 6.43
CA ASP A 47 1.36 -2.99 7.68
C ASP A 47 2.33 -1.88 8.07
N VAL A 48 2.01 -1.16 9.16
CA VAL A 48 2.73 0.05 9.56
C VAL A 48 3.69 -0.26 10.71
N PRO A 49 5.02 -0.15 10.51
CA PRO A 49 5.98 -0.35 11.57
C PRO A 49 5.74 0.56 12.78
N ALA A 50 6.04 0.03 13.97
CA ALA A 50 5.87 0.77 15.23
C ALA A 50 6.70 2.07 15.27
N ASP A 51 7.84 2.08 14.58
CA ASP A 51 8.80 3.18 14.41
C ASP A 51 8.62 3.94 13.08
N PHE A 52 7.40 3.97 12.53
CA PHE A 52 7.07 4.72 11.32
C PHE A 52 7.69 6.15 11.34
N GLU A 53 8.14 6.59 10.16
CA GLU A 53 9.13 7.64 9.89
C GLU A 53 10.59 7.15 9.98
N SER A 54 10.95 6.21 10.84
CA SER A 54 12.30 5.60 10.79
C SER A 54 12.33 4.47 9.78
N THR A 55 11.37 3.55 9.89
CA THR A 55 11.12 2.46 8.94
C THR A 55 9.93 2.83 8.05
N GLU A 56 10.04 2.53 6.76
CA GLU A 56 8.92 2.73 5.84
C GLU A 56 7.83 1.67 6.06
N PRO A 57 6.56 1.98 5.78
CA PRO A 57 5.55 0.93 5.70
C PRO A 57 5.96 -0.12 4.67
N HIS A 58 5.59 -1.37 4.93
CA HIS A 58 5.74 -2.43 3.95
C HIS A 58 4.88 -2.13 2.72
N GLY A 59 5.25 -2.74 1.59
CA GLY A 59 4.54 -2.57 0.33
C GLY A 59 3.02 -2.76 0.48
N PRO A 60 2.21 -2.02 -0.29
CA PRO A 60 0.77 -2.01 -0.06
C PRO A 60 0.13 -3.36 -0.41
N HIS A 61 -0.96 -3.66 0.28
CA HIS A 61 -1.85 -4.77 -0.02
C HIS A 61 -3.09 -4.22 -0.71
N ILE A 62 -3.51 -4.81 -1.83
CA ILE A 62 -4.58 -4.29 -2.68
C ILE A 62 -5.70 -5.32 -2.83
N ARG A 63 -6.96 -4.85 -2.74
CA ARG A 63 -8.17 -5.61 -3.06
C ARG A 63 -9.10 -4.77 -3.95
N PRO A 64 -9.73 -5.31 -5.01
CA PRO A 64 -9.53 -6.66 -5.54
C PRO A 64 -8.13 -6.83 -6.17
N LEU A 65 -7.76 -8.08 -6.45
CA LEU A 65 -6.54 -8.40 -7.17
C LEU A 65 -6.48 -7.68 -8.53
N LEU A 66 -5.43 -6.90 -8.76
CA LEU A 66 -5.17 -6.24 -10.05
C LEU A 66 -4.43 -7.16 -11.03
N PHE A 67 -3.71 -8.16 -10.50
CA PHE A 67 -3.02 -9.21 -11.23
C PHE A 67 -3.23 -10.56 -10.52
N PRO A 68 -3.03 -11.68 -11.23
CA PRO A 68 -2.92 -12.98 -10.59
C PRO A 68 -1.84 -12.99 -9.51
N VAL A 69 -2.18 -13.55 -8.35
CA VAL A 69 -1.21 -13.80 -7.27
C VAL A 69 -0.37 -14.99 -7.64
N ASN A 70 0.95 -14.83 -7.57
CA ASN A 70 1.85 -15.96 -7.78
C ASN A 70 2.07 -16.72 -6.47
N THR A 71 1.82 -18.02 -6.52
CA THR A 71 2.09 -18.96 -5.43
C THR A 71 3.46 -19.64 -5.56
N SER A 72 4.16 -19.45 -6.69
CA SER A 72 5.49 -20.00 -6.98
C SER A 72 6.53 -18.88 -7.03
N SER A 73 7.42 -18.81 -6.03
CA SER A 73 8.35 -17.72 -5.72
C SER A 73 9.39 -17.33 -6.81
N GLN A 74 9.28 -17.85 -8.03
CA GLN A 74 10.38 -17.88 -9.02
C GLN A 74 10.20 -17.04 -10.28
N ASP A 75 9.04 -16.41 -10.54
CA ASP A 75 8.90 -15.53 -11.72
C ASP A 75 9.16 -14.06 -11.36
N PRO A 76 10.32 -13.48 -11.77
CA PRO A 76 10.66 -12.08 -11.50
C PRO A 76 9.75 -11.08 -12.25
N LYS A 77 8.94 -11.52 -13.21
CA LYS A 77 7.96 -10.67 -13.93
C LYS A 77 6.67 -10.48 -13.14
N VAL A 78 6.48 -11.23 -12.05
CA VAL A 78 5.25 -11.15 -11.27
C VAL A 78 5.22 -9.91 -10.39
N ARG A 79 4.02 -9.34 -10.32
CA ARG A 79 3.74 -8.06 -9.68
C ARG A 79 3.10 -8.16 -8.29
N MET A 80 2.44 -9.28 -7.96
CA MET A 80 1.71 -9.47 -6.69
C MET A 80 2.02 -10.81 -6.00
N HIS A 81 2.23 -10.77 -4.68
CA HIS A 81 2.39 -11.93 -3.80
C HIS A 81 1.13 -12.19 -2.97
N GLY A 82 1.04 -13.37 -2.34
CA GLY A 82 -0.02 -13.67 -1.39
C GLY A 82 -0.02 -12.70 -0.21
N SER A 83 -1.22 -12.35 0.26
CA SER A 83 -1.45 -11.45 1.39
C SER A 83 -1.91 -12.24 2.61
N PRO A 84 -1.45 -11.89 3.83
CA PRO A 84 -2.01 -12.47 5.06
C PRO A 84 -3.46 -12.04 5.31
N LEU A 85 -3.96 -11.00 4.63
CA LEU A 85 -5.34 -10.51 4.76
C LEU A 85 -6.38 -11.37 4.02
N GLY A 86 -5.96 -12.45 3.36
CA GLY A 86 -6.83 -13.38 2.64
C GLY A 86 -6.61 -13.38 1.12
N ASN A 87 -7.26 -14.33 0.44
CA ASN A 87 -7.00 -14.64 -0.97
C ASN A 87 -7.43 -13.54 -1.96
N ASP A 88 -8.33 -12.65 -1.56
CA ASP A 88 -8.77 -11.52 -2.39
C ASP A 88 -7.80 -10.34 -2.34
N TRP A 89 -6.79 -10.43 -1.47
CA TRP A 89 -5.75 -9.43 -1.31
C TRP A 89 -4.45 -9.91 -1.94
N GLY A 90 -3.76 -9.00 -2.61
CA GLY A 90 -2.40 -9.25 -3.08
C GLY A 90 -1.43 -8.19 -2.58
N HIS A 91 -0.23 -8.62 -2.22
CA HIS A 91 0.84 -7.79 -1.71
C HIS A 91 1.76 -7.32 -2.84
N LEU A 92 1.91 -6.01 -2.98
CA LEU A 92 2.91 -5.40 -3.86
C LEU A 92 4.23 -5.25 -3.10
N SER A 93 5.10 -6.26 -3.18
CA SER A 93 6.44 -6.25 -2.54
C SER A 93 7.40 -5.29 -3.26
N ARG A 94 7.12 -3.99 -3.10
CA ARG A 94 7.83 -2.88 -3.72
C ARG A 94 8.14 -1.83 -2.64
N PRO A 95 9.28 -1.96 -1.93
CA PRO A 95 9.71 -0.98 -0.93
C PRO A 95 9.87 0.40 -1.56
N PHE A 96 9.73 1.49 -0.79
CA PHE A 96 9.84 2.85 -1.31
C PHE A 96 11.32 3.28 -1.41
N PRO A 97 11.96 3.20 -2.60
CA PRO A 97 13.43 3.29 -2.72
C PRO A 97 14.06 4.57 -2.16
N ASN A 98 13.29 5.65 -2.04
CA ASN A 98 13.78 6.96 -1.63
C ASN A 98 13.29 7.39 -0.24
N TRP A 99 12.71 6.49 0.58
CA TRP A 99 12.22 6.83 1.91
C TRP A 99 13.28 7.52 2.78
N LYS A 100 14.49 6.94 2.84
CA LYS A 100 15.59 7.48 3.66
C LYS A 100 16.14 8.82 3.16
N LYS A 101 15.94 9.17 1.89
CA LYS A 101 16.52 10.36 1.23
C LYS A 101 15.59 11.57 1.23
N GLY A 102 14.31 11.38 1.55
CA GLY A 102 13.29 12.42 1.46
C GLY A 102 12.62 12.74 2.80
N HIS A 103 11.64 13.64 2.73
CA HIS A 103 10.74 13.89 3.85
C HIS A 103 9.84 12.66 4.06
N ARG A 104 9.91 12.10 5.27
CA ARG A 104 9.27 10.84 5.63
C ARG A 104 7.90 11.15 6.18
N SER A 105 6.90 11.09 5.30
CA SER A 105 5.52 11.41 5.65
C SER A 105 4.55 10.50 4.92
N VAL A 106 3.34 10.42 5.47
CA VAL A 106 2.23 9.66 4.86
C VAL A 106 1.95 10.18 3.46
N LYS A 107 1.89 11.51 3.28
CA LYS A 107 1.70 12.13 1.96
C LYS A 107 2.73 11.67 0.94
N ARG A 108 4.01 11.62 1.33
CA ARG A 108 5.07 11.19 0.41
C ARG A 108 5.00 9.71 0.09
N TYR A 109 4.61 8.90 1.07
CA TYR A 109 4.36 7.47 0.86
C TYR A 109 3.17 7.24 -0.08
N MET A 110 2.06 7.95 0.10
CA MET A 110 0.89 7.84 -0.79
C MET A 110 1.20 8.27 -2.23
N GLN A 111 2.02 9.31 -2.44
CA GLN A 111 2.53 9.65 -3.78
C GLN A 111 3.33 8.52 -4.43
N TYR A 112 4.04 7.72 -3.63
CA TYR A 112 4.72 6.53 -4.12
C TYR A 112 3.73 5.41 -4.45
N ILE A 113 2.65 5.26 -3.67
CA ILE A 113 1.55 4.35 -4.00
C ILE A 113 0.88 4.73 -5.33
N ASP A 114 0.59 6.02 -5.55
CA ASP A 114 0.09 6.52 -6.85
C ASP A 114 1.03 6.09 -7.98
N HIS A 115 2.33 6.38 -7.83
CA HIS A 115 3.32 6.03 -8.85
C HIS A 115 3.38 4.52 -9.13
N LEU A 116 3.30 3.69 -8.08
CA LEU A 116 3.26 2.24 -8.23
C LEU A 116 2.05 1.79 -9.06
N LEU A 117 0.85 2.23 -8.68
CA LEU A 117 -0.41 1.80 -9.29
C LEU A 117 -0.59 2.33 -10.71
N GLU A 118 -0.02 3.48 -11.04
CA GLU A 118 -0.24 4.16 -12.32
C GLU A 118 0.85 3.91 -13.37
N LYS A 119 2.10 3.70 -12.92
CA LYS A 119 3.28 3.68 -13.82
C LYS A 119 4.10 2.41 -13.76
N THR A 120 4.09 1.70 -12.63
CA THR A 120 4.95 0.51 -12.43
C THR A 120 4.22 -0.77 -12.80
N LEU A 121 2.93 -0.81 -12.48
CA LEU A 121 1.99 -1.87 -12.82
C LEU A 121 1.31 -1.59 -14.17
#